data_AF-A0A9J7BWA4-F1
#
_entry.id   AF-A0A9J7BWA4-F1
#
_cell.length_a   1.000
_cell.length_b   1.000
_cell.length_c   1.000
_cell.angle_alpha   90.00
_cell.angle_beta   90.00
_cell.angle_gamma   90.00
#
_symmetry.space_group_name_H-M   'P 1'
#
loop_
_entity.id
_entity.type
_entity.pdbx_description
1 polymer ?
#
loop_
_entity_poly.entity_id
_entity_poly.type
_entity_poly.pdbx_seq_one_letter_code
_entity_poly.pdbx_strand_id
1 'polypeptide(L)'
;MDSERSSASSQIPSVRICELCRRHLPAPHTTAETLCDACRTKKGRHRVYMFYMLRDGWFCQFLEQDLKTPLPKKLHFKSQEKLWEIAERGGFNMNLEARQSLDHGIEIGRGGMWLDLSEEQYRRLKHR
;
A
#
# COMPACT_ATOMS: atom_id res chain seq x y z
N MET A 1 23.99 39.44 48.67
CA MET A 1 22.79 39.78 47.89
C MET A 1 23.19 39.72 46.41
N ASP A 2 23.76 38.61 45.94
CA ASP A 2 23.07 37.40 45.44
C ASP A 2 22.21 37.76 44.22
N SER A 3 22.72 37.55 43.01
CA SER A 3 22.42 36.36 42.16
C SER A 3 20.93 36.34 41.79
N GLU A 4 20.50 36.40 40.52
CA GLU A 4 20.85 35.50 39.42
C GLU A 4 20.30 36.06 38.10
N ARG A 5 21.07 35.88 37.03
CA ARG A 5 20.68 36.17 35.65
C ARG A 5 19.86 34.98 35.14
N SER A 6 18.53 35.07 35.22
CA SER A 6 17.62 34.04 34.73
C SER A 6 17.80 33.83 33.23
N SER A 7 18.57 32.80 32.88
CA SER A 7 18.71 32.29 31.52
C SER A 7 17.44 31.51 31.19
N ALA A 8 16.56 32.12 30.41
CA ALA A 8 15.42 31.43 29.81
C ALA A 8 15.95 30.36 28.84
N SER A 9 16.09 29.15 29.35
CA SER A 9 16.41 27.97 28.55
C SER A 9 15.13 27.58 27.82
N SER A 10 14.96 28.05 26.59
CA SER A 10 13.87 27.60 25.73
C SER A 10 13.99 26.09 25.54
N GLN A 11 13.17 25.32 26.26
CA GLN A 11 13.01 23.90 26.05
C GLN A 11 12.47 23.69 24.63
N ILE A 12 13.33 23.25 23.72
CA ILE A 12 12.91 22.79 22.39
C ILE A 12 12.04 21.56 22.64
N PRO A 13 10.74 21.56 22.29
CA PRO A 13 9.93 20.36 22.42
C PRO A 13 10.63 19.25 21.63
N SER A 14 10.86 18.11 22.28
CA SER A 14 11.58 16.96 21.73
C SER A 14 11.01 16.58 20.37
N VAL A 15 11.66 17.10 19.33
CA VAL A 15 11.29 16.92 17.94
C VAL A 15 11.46 15.45 17.62
N ARG A 16 10.36 14.70 17.56
CA ARG A 16 10.43 13.36 17.00
C ARG A 16 10.48 13.44 15.49
N ILE A 17 11.39 12.67 14.94
CA ILE A 17 11.63 12.56 13.51
C ILE A 17 11.15 11.18 13.08
N CYS A 18 10.40 11.12 11.97
CA CYS A 18 9.97 9.86 11.38
C CYS A 18 11.18 9.00 10.98
N GLU A 19 11.23 7.74 11.43
CA GLU A 19 12.33 6.81 11.10
C GLU A 19 12.48 6.53 9.60
N LEU A 20 11.40 6.65 8.82
CA LEU A 20 11.43 6.35 7.38
C LEU A 20 11.75 7.55 6.50
N CYS A 21 11.18 8.73 6.78
CA CYS A 21 11.30 9.89 5.89
C CYS A 21 12.01 11.09 6.50
N ARG A 22 12.49 10.96 7.74
CA ARG A 22 13.22 12.01 8.47
C ARG A 22 12.46 13.34 8.62
N ARG A 23 11.14 13.37 8.39
CA ARG A 23 10.29 14.54 8.64
C ARG A 23 9.93 14.66 10.11
N HIS A 24 9.71 15.89 10.55
CA HIS A 24 9.17 16.21 11.87
C HIS A 24 7.78 15.60 12.04
N LEU A 25 7.56 14.85 13.12
CA LEU A 25 6.24 14.36 13.50
C LEU A 25 5.41 15.53 14.07
N PRO A 26 4.08 15.59 13.83
CA PRO A 26 3.22 16.52 14.54
C PRO A 26 3.07 16.11 16.01
N ALA A 27 2.91 17.08 16.91
CA ALA A 27 2.45 16.81 18.28
C ALA A 27 0.95 16.46 18.27
N PRO A 28 0.41 15.65 19.20
CA PRO A 28 1.01 15.10 20.40
C PRO A 28 1.85 13.84 20.13
N HIS A 29 3.09 13.84 20.62
CA HIS A 29 3.98 12.70 20.51
C HIS A 29 3.65 11.65 21.59
N THR A 30 2.70 10.76 21.33
CA THR A 30 2.51 9.56 22.17
C THR A 30 3.76 8.69 22.12
N THR A 31 4.15 8.08 23.25
CA THR A 31 5.38 7.29 23.42
C THR A 31 5.58 6.20 22.36
N ALA A 32 4.50 5.71 21.73
CA ALA A 32 4.51 4.58 20.81
C ALA A 32 4.75 4.92 19.31
N GLU A 33 4.65 6.19 18.88
CA GLU A 33 4.67 6.49 17.43
C GLU A 33 6.07 6.90 16.93
N THR A 34 6.69 6.04 16.11
CA THR A 34 8.02 6.27 15.49
C THR A 34 7.97 6.69 14.02
N LEU A 35 6.79 6.66 13.41
CA LEU A 35 6.55 6.95 11.99
C LEU A 35 5.48 8.02 11.83
N CYS A 36 5.65 8.92 10.86
CA CYS A 36 4.58 9.84 10.49
C CYS A 36 3.43 9.08 9.84
N ASP A 37 2.22 9.64 9.88
CA ASP A 37 1.01 9.03 9.30
C ASP A 37 1.22 8.54 7.86
N ALA A 38 1.91 9.33 7.04
CA ALA A 38 2.24 8.97 5.67
C ALA A 38 3.22 7.79 5.55
N CYS A 39 4.16 7.64 6.49
CA CYS A 39 5.09 6.51 6.52
C CYS A 39 4.48 5.28 7.19
N ARG A 40 3.60 5.46 8.18
CA ARG A 40 2.80 4.41 8.81
C ARG A 40 1.87 3.76 7.78
N THR A 41 1.19 4.57 6.98
CA THR A 41 0.35 4.09 5.88
C THR A 41 1.15 3.42 4.76
N LYS A 42 2.40 3.84 4.50
CA LYS A 42 3.28 3.16 3.51
C LYS A 42 3.91 1.86 4.01
N LYS A 43 4.32 1.77 5.28
CA LYS A 43 4.99 0.58 5.85
C LYS A 43 4.09 -0.66 5.90
N GLY A 44 2.77 -0.48 5.79
CA GLY A 44 1.79 -1.58 5.77
C GLY A 44 1.19 -1.88 4.40
N ARG A 45 1.76 -1.36 3.29
CA ARG A 45 1.31 -1.71 1.94
C ARG A 45 2.22 -2.74 1.31
N HIS A 46 1.62 -3.74 0.71
CA HIS A 46 2.30 -4.84 0.03
C HIS A 46 2.06 -4.72 -1.47
N ARG A 47 3.15 -4.54 -2.20
CA ARG A 47 3.10 -4.48 -3.66
C ARG A 47 3.03 -5.90 -4.22
N VAL A 48 1.93 -6.19 -4.91
CA VAL A 48 1.62 -7.51 -5.45
C VAL A 48 1.25 -7.33 -6.92
N TYR A 49 1.73 -8.24 -7.77
CA TYR A 49 1.31 -8.28 -9.16
C TYR A 49 0.14 -9.24 -9.31
N MET A 50 -1.00 -8.75 -9.80
CA MET A 50 -2.13 -9.60 -10.17
C MET A 50 -2.10 -9.88 -11.66
N PHE A 51 -1.89 -11.13 -12.02
CA PHE A 51 -2.08 -11.64 -13.37
C PHE A 51 -3.52 -12.15 -13.53
N TYR A 52 -4.17 -11.85 -14.65
CA TYR A 52 -5.50 -12.35 -14.95
C TYR A 52 -5.62 -12.89 -16.37
N MET A 53 -6.46 -13.91 -16.56
CA MET A 53 -6.74 -14.52 -17.85
C MET A 53 -8.17 -15.07 -17.91
N LEU A 54 -8.81 -14.90 -19.06
CA LEU A 54 -10.12 -15.44 -19.37
C LEU A 54 -10.01 -16.93 -19.73
N ARG A 55 -10.49 -17.80 -18.84
CA ARG A 55 -10.57 -19.26 -18.98
C ARG A 55 -11.82 -19.77 -18.24
N ASP A 56 -12.96 -19.79 -18.94
CA ASP A 56 -14.28 -20.08 -18.35
C ASP A 56 -14.66 -19.13 -17.19
N GLY A 57 -14.21 -17.88 -17.32
CA GLY A 57 -14.24 -16.84 -16.29
C GLY A 57 -12.87 -16.18 -16.15
N TRP A 58 -12.77 -15.18 -15.30
CA TRP A 58 -11.54 -14.44 -15.02
C TRP A 58 -10.76 -15.13 -13.91
N PHE A 59 -9.75 -15.90 -14.31
CA PHE A 59 -8.76 -16.46 -13.41
C PHE A 59 -7.76 -15.40 -13.00
N CYS A 60 -7.58 -15.18 -11.69
CA CYS A 60 -6.64 -14.21 -11.13
C CYS A 60 -5.62 -14.92 -10.23
N GLN A 61 -4.34 -14.71 -10.54
CA GLN A 61 -3.20 -15.17 -9.75
C GLN A 61 -2.41 -13.97 -9.25
N PHE A 62 -1.97 -14.04 -8.00
CA PHE A 62 -1.18 -13.00 -7.37
C PHE A 62 0.26 -13.45 -7.20
N LEU A 63 1.21 -12.57 -7.51
CA LEU A 63 2.64 -12.77 -7.36
C LEU A 63 3.20 -11.69 -6.44
N GLU A 64 4.21 -12.04 -5.65
CA GLU A 64 4.99 -11.04 -4.90
C GLU A 64 5.72 -10.09 -5.87
N GLN A 65 6.31 -9.02 -5.33
CA GLN A 65 7.01 -8.01 -6.12
C GLN A 65 8.16 -8.57 -6.98
N ASP A 66 8.66 -9.76 -6.65
CA ASP A 66 9.67 -10.48 -7.42
C ASP A 66 9.16 -11.11 -8.74
N LEU A 67 7.83 -11.08 -8.98
CA LEU A 67 7.14 -11.73 -10.11
C LEU A 67 7.40 -13.24 -10.23
N LYS A 68 7.93 -13.86 -9.18
CA LYS A 68 8.35 -15.27 -9.16
C LYS A 68 7.61 -16.05 -8.10
N THR A 69 7.37 -15.44 -6.93
CA THR A 69 6.74 -16.10 -5.79
C THR A 69 5.22 -15.95 -5.88
N PRO A 70 4.49 -17.03 -6.22
CA PRO A 70 3.04 -16.96 -6.27
C PRO A 70 2.44 -16.96 -4.87
N LEU A 71 1.43 -16.11 -4.65
CA LEU A 71 0.61 -16.19 -3.44
C LEU A 71 -0.33 -17.40 -3.53
N PRO A 72 -0.63 -18.07 -2.41
CA PRO A 72 -1.39 -19.32 -2.40
C PRO A 72 -2.84 -19.18 -2.88
N LYS A 73 -3.45 -18.01 -2.65
CA LYS A 73 -4.85 -17.75 -2.98
C LYS A 73 -4.99 -17.36 -4.44
N LYS A 74 -5.89 -18.06 -5.14
CA LYS A 74 -6.30 -17.78 -6.51
C LYS A 74 -7.76 -17.37 -6.48
N LEU A 75 -8.13 -16.36 -7.26
CA LEU A 75 -9.50 -15.91 -7.36
C LEU A 75 -10.04 -16.22 -8.76
N HIS A 76 -11.34 -16.52 -8.82
CA HIS A 76 -12.02 -16.78 -10.07
C HIS A 76 -13.32 -15.99 -10.09
N PHE A 77 -13.48 -15.13 -11.10
CA PHE A 77 -14.66 -14.28 -11.24
C PHE A 77 -15.42 -14.59 -12.52
N LYS A 78 -16.74 -14.46 -12.50
CA LYS A 78 -17.55 -14.66 -13.70
C LYS A 78 -17.59 -13.43 -14.61
N SER A 79 -17.35 -12.24 -14.07
CA SER A 79 -17.55 -10.98 -14.78
C SER A 79 -16.31 -10.09 -14.69
N GLN A 80 -16.10 -9.30 -15.74
CA GLN A 80 -14.96 -8.39 -15.88
C GLN A 80 -15.02 -7.22 -14.90
N GLU A 81 -16.21 -6.83 -14.46
CA GLU A 81 -16.43 -5.73 -13.50
C GLU A 81 -15.73 -6.01 -12.16
N LYS A 82 -15.52 -7.30 -11.83
CA LYS A 82 -14.75 -7.69 -10.64
C LYS A 82 -13.26 -7.36 -10.75
N LEU A 83 -12.70 -7.30 -11.95
CA LEU A 83 -11.31 -6.86 -12.15
C LEU A 83 -11.16 -5.37 -11.83
N TRP A 84 -12.15 -4.56 -12.23
CA TRP A 84 -12.23 -3.14 -11.87
C TRP A 84 -12.37 -2.92 -10.36
N GLU A 85 -13.25 -3.68 -9.71
CA GLU A 85 -13.44 -3.63 -8.26
C GLU A 85 -12.15 -3.99 -7.49
N ILE A 86 -11.41 -4.99 -7.96
CA ILE A 86 -10.11 -5.36 -7.37
C ILE A 86 -9.07 -4.28 -7.63
N ALA A 87 -9.03 -3.71 -8.83
CA ALA A 87 -8.11 -2.63 -9.14
C ALA A 87 -8.33 -1.45 -8.18
N GLU A 88 -9.58 -0.99 -8.04
CA GLU A 88 -9.92 0.13 -7.16
C GLU A 88 -9.58 -0.17 -5.69
N ARG A 89 -10.02 -1.32 -5.17
CA ARG A 89 -9.82 -1.68 -3.75
C ARG A 89 -8.40 -2.12 -3.42
N GLY A 90 -7.69 -2.67 -4.41
CA GLY A 90 -6.32 -3.14 -4.29
C GLY A 90 -5.29 -2.04 -4.46
N GLY A 91 -5.70 -0.77 -4.57
CA GLY A 91 -4.79 0.35 -4.72
C GLY A 91 -4.08 0.37 -6.06
N PHE A 92 -4.72 -0.14 -7.12
CA PHE A 92 -4.21 0.02 -8.48
C PHE A 92 -4.09 1.50 -8.83
N ASN A 93 -3.07 1.84 -9.60
CA ASN A 93 -2.93 3.18 -10.12
C ASN A 93 -4.04 3.42 -11.15
N MET A 94 -5.04 4.19 -10.77
CA MET A 94 -6.16 4.56 -11.64
C MET A 94 -5.83 5.81 -12.47
N ASN A 95 -4.63 5.91 -13.05
CA ASN A 95 -4.33 6.94 -14.05
C ASN A 95 -4.88 6.52 -15.43
N LEU A 96 -4.87 7.44 -16.41
CA LEU A 96 -5.46 7.18 -17.72
C LEU A 96 -4.79 6.00 -18.45
N GLU A 97 -3.45 5.94 -18.44
CA GLU A 97 -2.66 4.89 -19.09
C GLU A 97 -2.93 3.51 -18.49
N ALA A 98 -2.99 3.41 -17.17
CA ALA A 98 -3.24 2.16 -16.46
C ALA A 98 -4.68 1.69 -16.65
N ARG A 99 -5.65 2.61 -16.72
CA ARG A 99 -7.03 2.28 -17.10
C ARG A 99 -7.10 1.71 -18.51
N GLN A 100 -6.48 2.38 -19.49
CA GLN A 100 -6.43 1.90 -20.87
C GLN A 100 -5.73 0.54 -20.98
N SER A 101 -4.66 0.32 -20.21
CA SER A 101 -3.97 -0.96 -20.16
C SER A 101 -4.85 -2.07 -19.57
N LEU A 102 -5.66 -1.75 -18.56
CA LEU A 102 -6.63 -2.68 -17.98
C LEU A 102 -7.78 -2.98 -18.95
N ASP A 103 -8.39 -1.96 -19.54
CA ASP A 103 -9.43 -2.10 -20.57
C ASP A 103 -8.94 -2.97 -21.73
N HIS A 104 -7.77 -2.67 -22.28
CA HIS A 104 -7.17 -3.46 -23.35
C HIS A 104 -6.87 -4.89 -22.90
N GLY A 105 -6.35 -5.08 -21.68
CA GLY A 105 -6.12 -6.41 -21.10
C GLY A 105 -7.40 -7.23 -20.94
N ILE A 106 -8.52 -6.57 -20.63
CA ILE A 106 -9.84 -7.19 -20.55
C ILE A 106 -10.33 -7.57 -21.95
N GLU A 107 -10.19 -6.67 -22.93
CA GLU A 107 -10.56 -6.91 -24.33
C GLU A 107 -9.82 -8.12 -24.92
N ILE A 108 -8.51 -8.24 -24.71
CA ILE A 108 -7.72 -9.38 -25.19
C ILE A 108 -7.88 -10.65 -24.34
N GLY A 109 -8.65 -10.59 -23.25
CA GLY A 109 -8.88 -11.72 -22.36
C GLY A 109 -7.70 -12.08 -21.44
N ARG A 110 -6.69 -11.22 -21.30
CA ARG A 110 -5.55 -11.45 -20.40
C ARG A 110 -4.77 -10.18 -20.10
N GLY A 111 -4.15 -10.11 -18.93
CA GLY A 111 -3.28 -9.00 -18.59
C GLY A 111 -2.74 -9.11 -17.18
N GLY A 112 -2.21 -8.01 -16.68
CA GLY A 112 -1.86 -7.93 -15.27
C GLY A 112 -1.65 -6.52 -14.79
N MET A 113 -1.74 -6.35 -13.48
CA MET A 113 -1.76 -5.06 -12.82
C MET A 113 -1.00 -5.09 -11.49
N TRP A 114 -0.37 -3.97 -11.15
CA TRP A 114 0.27 -3.80 -9.85
C TRP A 114 -0.72 -3.28 -8.81
N LEU A 115 -0.90 -4.03 -7.73
CA LEU A 115 -1.74 -3.67 -6.59
C LEU A 115 -0.86 -3.28 -5.41
N ASP A 116 -1.25 -2.23 -4.69
CA ASP A 116 -0.67 -1.84 -3.41
C ASP A 116 -1.66 -2.18 -2.29
N LEU A 117 -1.64 -3.45 -1.89
CA LEU A 117 -2.59 -4.02 -0.92
C LEU A 117 -2.30 -3.55 0.50
N SER A 118 -3.34 -3.41 1.33
CA SER A 118 -3.12 -3.27 2.77
C SER A 118 -2.58 -4.58 3.38
N GLU A 119 -1.94 -4.49 4.54
CA GLU A 119 -1.50 -5.64 5.34
C GLU A 119 -2.61 -6.69 5.50
N GLU A 120 -3.84 -6.26 5.77
CA GLU A 120 -4.99 -7.16 5.92
C GLU A 120 -5.32 -7.87 4.61
N GLN A 121 -5.42 -7.14 3.49
CA GLN A 121 -5.69 -7.70 2.17
C GLN A 121 -4.59 -8.70 1.76
N TYR A 122 -3.33 -8.36 2.00
CA TYR A 122 -2.19 -9.22 1.71
C TYR A 122 -2.22 -10.51 2.53
N ARG A 123 -2.50 -10.44 3.85
CA ARG A 123 -2.69 -11.64 4.67
C ARG A 123 -3.81 -12.53 4.15
N ARG A 124 -4.93 -11.95 3.70
CA ARG A 124 -6.03 -12.72 3.10
C ARG A 124 -5.62 -13.46 1.83
N LEU A 125 -4.60 -12.99 1.10
CA LEU A 125 -4.03 -13.70 -0.06
C LEU A 125 -2.97 -14.74 0.33
N LYS A 126 -2.30 -14.58 1.47
CA LYS A 126 -1.35 -15.56 2.02
C LYS A 126 -2.01 -16.80 2.61
N HIS A 127 -3.28 -16.70 3.03
CA HIS A 127 -4.05 -17.82 3.54
C HIS A 127 -5.08 -18.29 2.51
N ARG A 128 -5.24 -19.61 2.33
CA ARG A 128 -6.25 -20.19 1.42
C ARG A 128 -7.66 -19.95 1.94
#